data_AF-A0A0R2MQ57-F1
#
_entry.id   AF-A0A0R2MQ57-F1
#
_cell.length_a   1.000
_cell.length_b   1.000
_cell.length_c   1.000
_cell.angle_alpha   90.00
_cell.angle_beta   90.00
_cell.angle_gamma   90.00
#
_symmetry.space_group_name_H-M   'P 1'
#
loop_
_entity.id
_entity.type
_entity.pdbx_description
1 polymer ?
#
loop_
_entity_poly.entity_id
_entity_poly.type
_entity_poly.pdbx_seq_one_letter_code
_entity_poly.pdbx_strand_id
1 'polypeptide(L)'
;MKIKYPQLVEMAFEIMKNKAPLNMVNANEIKSAIYRELVDEGALDENGQPTQLAFSKGLVDGGRHQTLAEYKQEFPQLKGFSANHFKYTSDGWGFDNYVMRSLANKVFKTSRNEFERQRALDILRQVDEVEKESKQ
;
A
#
# COMPACT_ATOMS: atom_id res chain seq x y z
N MET A 1 15.41 -19.74 -16.11
CA MET A 1 14.56 -18.54 -16.25
C MET A 1 14.18 -18.05 -14.86
N LYS A 2 14.34 -16.75 -14.56
CA LYS A 2 14.06 -16.18 -13.23
C LYS A 2 12.65 -15.58 -13.24
N ILE A 3 11.66 -16.38 -12.83
CA ILE A 3 10.27 -15.93 -12.66
C ILE A 3 10.20 -15.12 -11.36
N LYS A 4 9.54 -13.96 -11.39
CA LYS A 4 9.27 -13.17 -10.17
C LYS A 4 7.88 -13.51 -9.67
N TYR A 5 7.76 -13.95 -8.43
CA TYR A 5 6.48 -14.23 -7.78
C TYR A 5 6.08 -13.09 -6.82
N PRO A 6 4.78 -12.96 -6.51
CA PRO A 6 4.31 -12.04 -5.47
C PRO A 6 5.00 -12.27 -4.12
N GLN A 7 5.14 -11.21 -3.32
CA GLN A 7 5.83 -11.27 -2.03
C GLN A 7 5.21 -12.32 -1.08
N LEU A 8 3.88 -12.46 -1.08
CA LEU A 8 3.20 -13.45 -0.25
C LEU A 8 3.57 -14.90 -0.62
N VAL A 9 3.78 -15.17 -1.91
CA VAL A 9 4.25 -16.47 -2.42
C VAL A 9 5.68 -16.73 -1.98
N GLU A 10 6.56 -15.72 -2.08
CA GLU A 10 7.95 -15.83 -1.64
C GLU A 10 8.06 -16.09 -0.12
N MET A 11 7.23 -15.41 0.69
CA MET A 11 7.19 -15.62 2.14
C MET A 11 6.70 -17.04 2.49
N ALA A 12 5.61 -17.50 1.88
CA ALA A 12 5.10 -18.85 2.09
C ALA A 12 6.13 -19.92 1.68
N PHE A 13 6.83 -19.72 0.56
CA PHE A 13 7.89 -20.61 0.10
C PHE A 13 9.05 -20.69 1.11
N GLU A 14 9.54 -19.57 1.64
CA GLU A 14 10.60 -19.56 2.65
C GLU A 14 10.16 -20.22 3.97
N ILE A 15 8.89 -20.04 4.38
CA ILE A 15 8.34 -20.75 5.55
C ILE A 15 8.36 -22.28 5.32
N MET A 16 7.92 -22.75 4.15
CA MET A 16 7.93 -24.18 3.83
C MET A 16 9.35 -24.74 3.82
N LYS A 17 10.28 -24.03 3.20
CA LYS A 17 11.71 -24.38 3.13
C LYS A 17 12.37 -24.48 4.52
N ASN A 18 11.95 -23.63 5.46
CA ASN A 18 12.46 -23.67 6.84
C ASN A 18 11.85 -24.80 7.68
N LYS A 19 10.66 -25.30 7.31
CA LYS A 19 9.97 -26.40 8.00
C LYS A 19 10.39 -27.79 7.51
N ALA A 20 10.78 -27.90 6.24
CA ALA A 20 11.22 -29.16 5.64
C ALA A 20 12.21 -28.92 4.49
N PRO A 21 13.18 -29.83 4.26
CA PRO A 21 14.06 -29.74 3.11
C PRO A 21 13.26 -29.86 1.81
N LEU A 22 13.30 -28.80 0.99
CA LEU A 22 12.66 -28.78 -0.33
C LEU A 22 13.69 -29.06 -1.42
N ASN A 23 13.26 -29.76 -2.48
CA ASN A 23 14.07 -29.88 -3.70
C ASN A 23 14.06 -28.54 -4.45
N MET A 24 15.15 -27.79 -4.34
CA MET A 24 15.29 -26.46 -4.94
C MET A 24 15.29 -26.48 -6.47
N VAL A 25 15.49 -27.65 -7.12
CA VAL A 25 15.29 -27.80 -8.57
C VAL A 25 13.84 -27.48 -8.96
N ASN A 26 12.88 -27.78 -8.09
CA ASN A 26 11.45 -27.60 -8.33
C ASN A 26 10.91 -26.28 -7.75
N ALA A 27 11.78 -25.34 -7.34
CA ALA A 27 11.36 -24.13 -6.63
C ALA A 27 10.30 -23.32 -7.39
N ASN A 28 10.40 -23.23 -8.71
CA ASN A 28 9.40 -22.52 -9.52
C ASN A 28 8.04 -23.23 -9.55
N GLU A 29 8.02 -24.57 -9.60
CA GLU A 29 6.77 -25.34 -9.58
C GLU A 29 6.08 -25.22 -8.23
N ILE A 30 6.86 -25.28 -7.14
CA ILE A 30 6.36 -25.11 -5.77
C ILE A 30 5.78 -23.70 -5.61
N LYS A 31 6.51 -22.65 -6.03
CA LYS A 31 6.02 -21.26 -5.99
C LYS A 31 4.78 -21.05 -6.85
N SER A 32 4.71 -21.68 -8.02
CA SER A 32 3.49 -21.66 -8.85
C SER A 32 2.30 -22.33 -8.17
N ALA A 33 2.52 -23.43 -7.44
CA ALA A 33 1.47 -24.09 -6.68
C ALA A 33 0.97 -23.22 -5.51
N ILE A 34 1.90 -22.61 -4.76
CA ILE A 34 1.57 -21.66 -3.69
C ILE A 34 0.76 -20.48 -4.24
N TYR A 35 1.16 -19.92 -5.39
CA TYR A 35 0.42 -18.83 -6.02
C TYR A 35 -1.02 -19.23 -6.35
N ARG A 36 -1.23 -20.39 -6.98
CA ARG A 36 -2.58 -20.89 -7.30
C ARG A 36 -3.42 -21.09 -6.04
N GLU A 37 -2.86 -21.72 -5.01
CA GLU A 37 -3.56 -21.94 -3.75
C GLU A 37 -3.98 -20.62 -3.10
N LEU A 38 -3.10 -19.61 -3.08
CA LEU A 38 -3.42 -18.30 -2.52
C LEU A 38 -4.48 -17.55 -3.33
N VAL A 39 -4.54 -17.75 -4.65
CA VAL A 39 -5.61 -17.21 -5.50
C VAL A 39 -6.93 -17.93 -5.23
N ASP A 40 -6.91 -19.27 -5.16
CA ASP A 40 -8.08 -20.10 -4.90
C ASP A 40 -8.67 -19.86 -3.50
N GLU A 41 -7.82 -19.66 -2.50
CA GLU A 41 -8.22 -19.22 -1.16
C GLU A 41 -8.73 -17.78 -1.12
N GLY A 42 -8.56 -17.01 -2.19
CA GLY A 42 -8.91 -15.60 -2.26
C GLY A 42 -8.00 -14.70 -1.43
N ALA A 43 -6.80 -15.14 -1.05
CA ALA A 43 -5.78 -14.34 -0.37
C ALA A 43 -4.98 -13.46 -1.34
N LEU A 44 -4.83 -13.90 -2.60
CA LEU A 44 -4.35 -13.11 -3.72
C LEU A 44 -5.43 -12.94 -4.78
N ASP A 45 -5.39 -11.84 -5.53
CA ASP A 45 -6.12 -11.72 -6.79
C ASP A 45 -5.32 -12.34 -7.96
N GLU A 46 -5.94 -12.42 -9.15
CA GLU A 46 -5.31 -12.93 -10.38
C GLU A 46 -4.08 -12.13 -10.83
N ASN A 47 -3.88 -10.91 -10.31
CA ASN A 47 -2.71 -10.09 -10.58
C ASN A 47 -1.61 -10.28 -9.51
N GLY A 48 -1.84 -11.14 -8.52
CA GLY A 48 -0.93 -11.41 -7.42
C GLY A 48 -0.90 -10.32 -6.36
N GLN A 49 -1.94 -9.48 -6.25
CA GLN A 49 -2.09 -8.51 -5.18
C GLN A 49 -2.80 -9.14 -3.97
N PRO A 50 -2.35 -8.87 -2.73
CA PRO A 50 -3.07 -9.30 -1.53
C PRO A 50 -4.49 -8.75 -1.47
N THR A 51 -5.45 -9.61 -1.17
CA THR A 51 -6.85 -9.21 -0.93
C THR A 51 -7.08 -8.84 0.54
N GLN A 52 -8.26 -8.31 0.85
CA GLN A 52 -8.70 -8.07 2.23
C GLN A 52 -8.61 -9.32 3.12
N LEU A 53 -8.80 -10.51 2.55
CA LEU A 53 -8.71 -11.77 3.28
C LEU A 53 -7.29 -12.03 3.77
N ALA A 54 -6.27 -11.77 2.94
CA ALA A 54 -4.87 -11.92 3.36
C ALA A 54 -4.52 -11.01 4.54
N PHE A 55 -5.04 -9.79 4.58
CA PHE A 55 -4.91 -8.90 5.72
C PHE A 55 -5.64 -9.44 6.96
N SER A 56 -6.89 -9.89 6.82
CA SER A 56 -7.66 -10.42 7.95
C SER A 56 -7.07 -11.68 8.57
N LYS A 57 -6.40 -12.52 7.77
CA LYS A 57 -5.69 -13.73 8.22
C LYS A 57 -4.29 -13.41 8.77
N GLY A 58 -3.87 -12.14 8.77
CA GLY A 58 -2.53 -11.72 9.21
C GLY A 58 -1.40 -12.25 8.32
N LEU A 59 -1.68 -12.60 7.06
CA LEU A 59 -0.71 -13.15 6.12
C LEU A 59 0.20 -12.08 5.51
N VAL A 60 -0.28 -10.84 5.51
CA VAL A 60 0.47 -9.65 5.13
C VAL A 60 0.47 -8.72 6.32
N ASP A 61 1.65 -8.23 6.68
CA ASP A 61 1.77 -7.22 7.72
C ASP A 61 1.22 -5.89 7.16
N GLY A 62 0.00 -5.55 7.58
CA GLY A 62 -0.78 -4.42 7.06
C GLY A 62 -0.24 -3.05 7.45
N GLY A 63 1.00 -2.95 7.92
CA GLY A 63 1.46 -1.79 8.67
C GLY A 63 0.57 -1.56 9.90
N ARG A 64 0.73 -0.41 10.56
CA ARG A 64 0.00 -0.10 11.81
C ARG A 64 -1.54 -0.05 11.66
N HIS A 65 -2.06 0.13 10.44
CA HIS A 65 -3.50 0.27 10.17
C HIS A 65 -3.94 -0.68 9.05
N GLN A 66 -4.65 -1.74 9.44
CA GLN A 66 -5.12 -2.79 8.52
C GLN A 66 -6.35 -2.33 7.72
N THR A 67 -7.05 -1.29 8.19
CA THR A 67 -8.20 -0.70 7.50
C THR A 67 -8.07 0.81 7.33
N LEU A 68 -8.78 1.36 6.33
CA LEU A 68 -8.85 2.81 6.14
C LEU A 68 -9.52 3.52 7.33
N ALA A 69 -10.45 2.83 8.01
CA ALA A 69 -11.13 3.35 9.18
C ALA A 69 -10.15 3.59 10.35
N GLU A 70 -9.28 2.61 10.63
CA GLU A 70 -8.22 2.74 11.63
C GLU A 70 -7.23 3.84 11.26
N TYR A 71 -6.83 3.92 9.98
CA TYR A 71 -5.94 4.97 9.50
C TYR A 71 -6.55 6.37 9.71
N LYS A 72 -7.83 6.55 9.37
CA LYS A 72 -8.55 7.82 9.60
C LYS A 72 -8.86 8.10 11.07
N GLN A 73 -8.82 7.10 11.94
CA GLN A 73 -8.95 7.28 13.38
C GLN A 73 -7.68 7.92 13.96
N GLU A 74 -6.49 7.50 13.52
CA GLU A 74 -5.22 8.11 13.93
C GLU A 74 -5.01 9.51 13.31
N PHE A 75 -5.51 9.72 12.08
CA PHE A 75 -5.39 11.00 11.37
C PHE A 75 -6.76 11.67 11.14
N PRO A 76 -7.35 12.34 12.16
CA PRO A 76 -8.67 12.96 12.06
C PRO A 76 -8.84 13.95 10.90
N GLN A 77 -7.76 14.60 10.45
CA GLN A 77 -7.77 15.50 9.29
C GLN A 77 -8.16 14.79 7.99
N LEU A 78 -8.06 13.46 7.93
CA LEU A 78 -8.40 12.64 6.76
C LEU A 78 -9.87 12.16 6.75
N LYS A 79 -10.61 12.32 7.86
CA LYS A 79 -11.98 11.80 8.00
C LYS A 79 -12.96 12.35 6.97
N GLY A 80 -12.78 13.60 6.54
CA GLY A 80 -13.68 14.26 5.59
C GLY A 80 -13.53 13.83 4.12
N PHE A 81 -12.51 13.02 3.79
CA PHE A 81 -12.24 12.62 2.42
C PHE A 81 -12.86 11.26 2.07
N SER A 82 -13.34 11.10 0.84
CA SER A 82 -13.88 9.84 0.33
C SER A 82 -12.81 8.74 0.27
N ALA A 83 -13.20 7.47 0.40
CA ALA A 83 -12.29 6.32 0.30
C ALA A 83 -11.57 6.21 -1.05
N ASN A 84 -12.16 6.74 -2.13
CA ASN A 84 -11.58 6.67 -3.48
C ASN A 84 -10.26 7.44 -3.65
N HIS A 85 -9.93 8.32 -2.69
CA HIS A 85 -8.65 9.05 -2.68
C HIS A 85 -7.53 8.29 -1.96
N PHE A 86 -7.82 7.11 -1.40
CA PHE A 86 -6.89 6.34 -0.59
C PHE A 86 -6.57 5.03 -1.29
N LYS A 87 -5.31 4.63 -1.21
CA LYS A 87 -4.85 3.34 -1.74
C LYS A 87 -3.91 2.71 -0.74
N TYR A 88 -4.12 1.42 -0.49
CA TYR A 88 -3.19 0.63 0.28
C TYR A 88 -2.03 0.17 -0.61
N THR A 89 -0.79 0.36 -0.14
CA THR A 89 0.45 0.03 -0.85
C THR A 89 1.37 -0.82 0.03
N SER A 90 2.49 -1.32 -0.50
CA SER A 90 3.51 -2.01 0.30
C SER A 90 4.07 -1.16 1.44
N ASP A 91 3.99 0.17 1.32
CA ASP A 91 4.46 1.12 2.33
C ASP A 91 3.33 1.58 3.28
N GLY A 92 2.15 0.97 3.16
CA GLY A 92 0.93 1.31 3.92
C GLY A 92 -0.06 2.20 3.15
N TRP A 93 -0.93 2.90 3.88
CA TRP A 93 -1.93 3.78 3.31
C TRP A 93 -1.31 5.03 2.69
N GLY A 94 -1.46 5.17 1.37
CA GLY A 94 -1.25 6.40 0.64
C GLY A 94 -2.56 7.11 0.31
N PHE A 95 -2.46 8.38 -0.05
CA PHE A 95 -3.57 9.17 -0.58
C PHE A 95 -3.11 10.04 -1.74
N ASP A 96 -4.04 10.43 -2.59
CA ASP A 96 -3.74 11.14 -3.82
C ASP A 96 -3.43 12.64 -3.63
N ASN A 97 -3.05 13.27 -4.75
CA ASN A 97 -2.72 14.69 -4.82
C ASN A 97 -3.89 15.60 -4.42
N TYR A 98 -5.14 15.17 -4.61
CA TYR A 98 -6.30 15.95 -4.20
C TYR A 98 -6.36 16.11 -2.67
N VAL A 99 -6.10 15.02 -1.92
CA VAL A 99 -6.05 15.07 -0.45
C VAL A 99 -4.87 15.91 0.03
N MET A 100 -3.67 15.72 -0.53
CA MET A 100 -2.50 16.54 -0.22
C MET A 100 -2.76 18.03 -0.43
N ARG A 101 -3.27 18.40 -1.60
CA ARG A 101 -3.60 19.78 -1.98
C ARG A 101 -4.65 20.38 -1.05
N SER A 102 -5.66 19.61 -0.67
CA SER A 102 -6.73 20.07 0.22
C SER A 102 -6.22 20.39 1.62
N LEU A 103 -5.36 19.53 2.19
CA LEU A 103 -4.74 19.74 3.49
C LEU A 103 -3.80 20.95 3.49
N ALA A 104 -2.94 21.05 2.48
CA ALA A 104 -2.00 22.16 2.35
C ALA A 104 -2.73 23.51 2.21
N ASN A 105 -3.78 23.58 1.36
CA ASN A 105 -4.61 24.77 1.25
C ASN A 105 -5.28 25.17 2.57
N LYS A 106 -5.74 24.19 3.36
CA LYS A 106 -6.32 24.46 4.68
C LYS A 106 -5.29 25.11 5.58
N VAL A 107 -4.10 24.52 5.72
CA VAL A 107 -3.01 25.06 6.55
C VAL A 107 -2.62 26.48 6.10
N PHE A 108 -2.42 26.68 4.79
CA PHE A 108 -2.06 27.99 4.24
C PHE A 108 -3.09 29.07 4.57
N LYS A 109 -4.39 28.75 4.51
CA LYS A 109 -5.48 29.70 4.78
C LYS A 109 -5.68 29.95 6.27
N THR A 110 -5.52 28.94 7.12
CA THR A 110 -5.90 29.04 8.55
C THR A 110 -4.74 29.30 9.49
N SER A 111 -3.51 28.93 9.13
CA SER A 111 -2.36 29.12 10.02
C SER A 111 -1.90 30.58 10.04
N ARG A 112 -1.57 31.05 11.25
CA ARG A 112 -0.90 32.34 11.50
C ARG A 112 0.62 32.20 11.61
N ASN A 113 1.14 30.97 11.54
CA ASN A 113 2.57 30.70 11.60
C ASN A 113 3.16 30.74 10.19
N GLU A 114 4.06 31.70 9.94
CA GLU A 114 4.74 31.89 8.64
C GLU A 114 5.42 30.61 8.14
N PHE A 115 6.08 29.87 9.04
CA PHE A 115 6.79 28.64 8.69
C PHE A 115 5.83 27.52 8.27
N GLU A 116 4.67 27.40 8.91
CA GLU A 116 3.63 26.44 8.48
C GLU A 116 3.01 26.83 7.14
N ARG A 117 2.78 28.13 6.93
CA ARG A 117 2.29 28.64 5.64
C ARG A 117 3.29 28.37 4.53
N GLN A 118 4.58 28.59 4.77
CA GLN A 118 5.63 28.31 3.78
C GLN A 118 5.70 26.82 3.45
N ARG A 119 5.69 25.94 4.46
CA ARG A 119 5.64 24.48 4.23
C ARG A 119 4.41 24.06 3.42
N ALA A 120 3.25 24.67 3.68
CA ALA A 120 2.06 24.41 2.89
C ALA A 120 2.20 24.84 1.42
N LEU A 121 2.83 26.00 1.16
CA LEU A 121 3.14 26.43 -0.21
C LEU A 121 4.11 25.49 -0.92
N ASP A 122 5.14 25.02 -0.22
CA ASP A 122 6.11 24.08 -0.78
C ASP A 122 5.44 22.75 -1.19
N ILE A 123 4.52 22.24 -0.37
CA ILE A 123 3.71 21.05 -0.70
C ILE A 123 2.84 21.31 -1.94
N LEU A 124 2.17 22.46 -2.02
CA LEU A 124 1.34 22.80 -3.19
C LEU A 124 2.17 22.85 -4.48
N ARG A 125 3.39 23.40 -4.41
CA ARG A 125 4.31 23.43 -5.55
C ARG A 125 4.73 22.02 -5.97
N GLN A 126 5.07 21.15 -5.02
CA GLN A 126 5.44 19.76 -5.33
C GLN A 126 4.29 19.00 -6.00
N VAL A 127 3.05 19.20 -5.53
CA VAL A 127 1.87 18.59 -6.17
C VAL A 127 1.72 19.10 -7.60
N ASP A 128 1.88 20.41 -7.85
CA ASP A 128 1.82 20.98 -9.20
C ASP A 128 2.91 20.43 -10.13
N GLU A 129 4.11 20.17 -9.61
CA GLU A 129 5.24 19.59 -10.35
C GLU A 129 4.92 18.14 -10.77
N VAL A 130 4.51 17.30 -9.82
CA VAL A 130 4.15 15.89 -10.08
C VAL A 130 3.01 15.77 -11.09
N GLU A 131 1.98 16.63 -10.98
CA GLU A 131 0.84 16.63 -11.90
C GLU A 131 1.20 17.07 -13.32
N LYS A 132 2.25 17.89 -13.49
CA LYS A 132 2.76 18.28 -14.82
C LYS A 132 3.53 17.14 -15.46
N GLU A 133 4.37 16.45 -14.69
CA GLU A 133 5.14 15.30 -15.16
C GLU A 133 4.24 14.14 -15.58
N SER A 134 3.15 13.91 -14.84
CA SER A 134 2.19 12.82 -15.11
C SER A 134 1.33 13.03 -16.38
N LYS A 135 1.42 14.19 -17.03
CA LYS A 135 0.66 14.55 -18.25
C LYS A 135 1.50 14.50 -19.53
N GLN A 136 2.79 14.19 -19.43
CA GLN A 136 3.70 13.99 -20.58
C GLN A 136 3.73 12.51 -20.96
#